data_AF-A0A2A5AZQ2-F1
#
_entry.id   AF-A0A2A5AZQ2-F1
#
_cell.length_a   1.000
_cell.length_b   1.000
_cell.length_c   1.000
_cell.angle_alpha   90.00
_cell.angle_beta   90.00
_cell.angle_gamma   90.00
#
_symmetry.space_group_name_H-M   'P 1'
#
loop_
_entity.id
_entity.type
_entity.pdbx_description
1 polymer ?
#
loop_
_entity_poly.entity_id
_entity_poly.type
_entity_poly.pdbx_seq_one_letter_code
_entity_poly.pdbx_strand_id
1 'polypeptide(L)'
;MKKVTKNLGMAAKVLMVALLIAGVSVDSFGQKKKKDKKKKDKKEKVLERPDKVGNGAVDAYVSSAFDIFEKNQEISKKLGDASGSVGDMGTMKADLQKQMTDIKDLLGKSKAAGDAAGKLPMKDKPKAVKAVKKGTDALNATQKAIPGQLEMIKTQSAKGK
;
A
#
# COMPACT_ATOMS: atom_id res chain seq x y z
N MET A 1 19.04 21.56 -31.85
CA MET A 1 18.74 20.28 -31.16
C MET A 1 17.83 20.57 -29.97
N LYS A 2 16.68 19.89 -29.90
CA LYS A 2 15.56 20.19 -28.98
C LYS A 2 15.89 19.81 -27.53
N LYS A 3 15.52 20.71 -26.61
CA LYS A 3 15.58 20.58 -25.15
C LYS A 3 14.65 19.46 -24.67
N VAL A 4 15.19 18.38 -24.10
CA VAL A 4 14.43 17.31 -23.43
C VAL A 4 15.07 17.00 -22.09
N THR A 5 14.90 17.86 -21.07
CA THR A 5 15.47 17.60 -19.73
C THR A 5 14.66 18.13 -18.54
N LYS A 6 13.37 18.45 -18.67
CA LYS A 6 12.60 19.03 -17.53
C LYS A 6 11.60 18.13 -16.80
N ASN A 7 11.24 16.94 -17.31
CA ASN A 7 10.17 16.13 -16.70
C ASN A 7 10.61 14.80 -16.07
N LEU A 8 11.89 14.42 -16.17
CA LEU A 8 12.37 13.13 -15.66
C LEU A 8 12.30 13.01 -14.12
N GLY A 9 12.42 14.15 -13.41
CA GLY A 9 12.45 14.17 -11.94
C GLY A 9 11.11 13.89 -11.26
N MET A 10 9.98 14.22 -11.90
CA MET A 10 8.65 13.91 -11.35
C MET A 10 8.25 12.46 -11.62
N ALA A 11 8.49 11.94 -12.82
CA ALA A 11 8.20 10.55 -13.15
C ALA A 11 8.99 9.58 -12.27
N ALA A 12 10.27 9.88 -11.99
CA ALA A 12 11.08 9.08 -11.08
C ALA A 12 10.56 9.09 -9.63
N LYS A 13 10.03 10.22 -9.14
CA LYS A 13 9.42 10.30 -7.80
C LYS A 13 8.09 9.54 -7.71
N VAL A 14 7.27 9.59 -8.76
CA VAL A 14 6.01 8.84 -8.84
C VAL A 14 6.27 7.33 -8.85
N LEU A 15 7.26 6.88 -9.62
CA LEU A 15 7.70 5.48 -9.63
C LEU A 15 8.25 5.04 -8.26
N MET A 16 8.97 5.93 -7.57
CA MET A 16 9.56 5.65 -6.26
C MET A 16 8.52 5.56 -5.15
N VAL A 17 7.43 6.32 -5.22
CA VAL A 17 6.32 6.22 -4.26
C VAL A 17 5.48 4.96 -4.52
N ALA A 18 5.23 4.59 -5.78
CA ALA A 18 4.64 3.29 -6.11
C ALA A 18 5.50 2.13 -5.52
N LEU A 19 6.83 2.23 -5.65
CA LEU A 19 7.79 1.28 -5.07
C LEU A 19 7.82 1.30 -3.52
N LEU A 20 7.62 2.46 -2.88
CA LEU A 20 7.60 2.60 -1.42
C LEU A 20 6.34 2.00 -0.78
N ILE A 21 5.22 2.05 -1.50
CA ILE A 21 3.93 1.48 -1.05
C ILE A 21 3.94 -0.04 -1.16
N ALA A 22 4.70 -0.58 -2.12
CA ALA A 22 4.94 -2.00 -2.29
C ALA A 22 6.06 -2.57 -1.40
N GLY A 23 6.69 -1.77 -0.53
CA GLY A 23 7.93 -2.16 0.14
C GLY A 23 8.16 -1.50 1.49
N VAL A 24 7.48 -1.96 2.54
CA VAL A 24 8.04 -1.85 3.89
C VAL A 24 9.15 -2.91 4.06
N SER A 25 10.33 -2.58 3.56
CA SER A 25 11.58 -3.00 4.21
C SER A 25 12.35 -1.72 4.48
N VAL A 26 12.07 -1.15 5.66
CA VAL A 26 13.08 -0.36 6.37
C VAL A 26 14.16 -1.37 6.75
N ASP A 27 15.14 -1.54 5.87
CA ASP A 27 16.44 -2.04 6.28
C ASP A 27 17.37 -0.84 6.34
N SER A 28 17.60 -0.42 7.59
CA SER A 28 18.74 0.29 8.14
C SER A 28 19.81 0.80 7.16
N PHE A 29 20.10 2.09 7.31
CA PHE A 29 21.45 2.62 7.55
C PHE A 29 22.60 1.88 6.85
N GLY A 30 23.09 2.44 5.74
CA GLY A 30 24.31 1.95 5.12
C GLY A 30 24.69 2.64 3.83
N GLN A 31 25.22 3.86 3.92
CA GLN A 31 26.11 4.36 2.87
C GLN A 31 27.26 3.36 2.67
N LYS A 32 27.42 2.78 1.47
CA LYS A 32 28.70 2.70 0.74
C LYS A 32 28.58 2.02 -0.63
N LYS A 33 28.74 2.88 -1.66
CA LYS A 33 29.47 2.72 -2.93
C LYS A 33 29.29 1.46 -3.81
N LYS A 34 28.73 1.74 -5.00
CA LYS A 34 29.13 1.30 -6.37
C LYS A 34 29.45 -0.19 -6.62
N LYS A 35 28.64 -0.84 -7.47
CA LYS A 35 29.04 -1.26 -8.84
C LYS A 35 27.90 -1.99 -9.55
N ASP A 36 27.74 -1.68 -10.83
CA ASP A 36 26.97 -2.36 -11.86
C ASP A 36 26.80 -3.86 -11.67
N LYS A 37 25.55 -4.33 -11.58
CA LYS A 37 25.13 -5.67 -12.04
C LYS A 37 23.61 -5.80 -12.11
N LYS A 38 23.14 -5.99 -13.35
CA LYS A 38 21.89 -6.67 -13.75
C LYS A 38 20.57 -6.10 -13.19
N LYS A 39 19.82 -5.45 -14.08
CA LYS A 39 18.34 -5.51 -14.11
C LYS A 39 17.91 -6.98 -13.93
N LYS A 40 17.65 -7.38 -12.69
CA LYS A 40 16.64 -8.37 -12.38
C LYS A 40 15.51 -7.53 -11.82
N ASP A 41 14.43 -7.43 -12.57
CA ASP A 41 13.13 -6.98 -12.11
C ASP A 41 12.91 -7.59 -10.71
N LYS A 42 13.11 -6.77 -9.67
CA LYS A 42 12.64 -7.10 -8.33
C LYS A 42 11.13 -7.12 -8.50
N LYS A 43 10.57 -8.29 -8.81
CA LYS A 43 9.14 -8.55 -8.71
C LYS A 43 8.73 -8.00 -7.35
N GLU A 44 8.04 -6.87 -7.37
CA GLU A 44 7.52 -6.22 -6.17
C GLU A 44 6.79 -7.29 -5.37
N LYS A 45 7.18 -7.45 -4.11
CA LYS A 45 6.57 -8.43 -3.24
C LYS A 45 5.25 -7.84 -2.75
N VAL A 46 4.28 -7.78 -3.66
CA VAL A 46 2.89 -7.42 -3.35
C VAL A 46 2.45 -8.34 -2.21
N LEU A 47 1.93 -7.77 -1.13
CA LEU A 47 1.39 -8.56 -0.04
C LEU A 47 0.25 -9.41 -0.59
N GLU A 48 0.43 -10.73 -0.55
CA GLU A 48 -0.59 -11.68 -1.00
C GLU A 48 -1.60 -11.92 0.13
N ARG A 49 -2.88 -11.77 -0.22
CA ARG A 49 -4.03 -12.07 0.64
C ARG A 49 -3.89 -13.53 1.11
N PRO A 50 -3.85 -13.78 2.43
CA PRO A 50 -3.77 -15.14 2.94
C PRO A 50 -5.11 -15.86 2.75
N ASP A 51 -5.06 -17.19 2.65
CA ASP A 51 -6.27 -18.01 2.67
C ASP A 51 -7.04 -17.85 3.98
N LYS A 52 -8.35 -18.07 3.89
CA LYS A 52 -9.22 -18.13 5.08
C LYS A 52 -8.69 -19.14 6.10
N VAL A 53 -8.81 -18.79 7.36
CA VAL A 53 -8.38 -19.61 8.50
C VAL A 53 -9.54 -20.25 9.24
N GLY A 54 -10.78 -19.96 8.83
CA GLY A 54 -11.99 -20.60 9.39
C GLY A 54 -12.44 -19.98 10.71
N ASN A 55 -11.97 -18.77 11.03
CA ASN A 55 -12.36 -18.02 12.20
C ASN A 55 -12.97 -16.69 11.76
N GLY A 56 -14.26 -16.49 12.03
CA GLY A 56 -15.00 -15.33 11.52
C GLY A 56 -14.38 -13.97 11.87
N ALA A 57 -13.83 -13.82 13.09
CA ALA A 57 -13.21 -12.56 13.51
C ALA A 57 -11.87 -12.31 12.79
N VAL A 58 -11.03 -13.34 12.65
CA VAL A 58 -9.76 -13.24 11.93
C VAL A 58 -10.01 -13.03 10.44
N ASP A 59 -10.89 -13.82 9.84
CA ASP A 59 -11.19 -13.77 8.41
C ASP A 59 -11.83 -12.42 8.03
N ALA A 60 -12.75 -11.89 8.84
CA ALA A 60 -13.34 -10.57 8.60
C ALA A 60 -12.30 -9.43 8.71
N TYR A 61 -11.44 -9.47 9.73
CA TYR A 61 -10.36 -8.49 9.88
C TYR A 61 -9.40 -8.50 8.68
N VAL A 62 -8.93 -9.70 8.31
CA VAL A 62 -7.98 -9.88 7.22
C VAL A 62 -8.62 -9.50 5.88
N SER A 63 -9.86 -9.92 5.60
CA SER A 63 -10.55 -9.52 4.37
C SER A 63 -10.65 -8.01 4.27
N SER A 64 -11.14 -7.34 5.33
CA SER A 64 -11.32 -5.89 5.33
C SER A 64 -9.99 -5.14 5.14
N ALA A 65 -8.92 -5.63 5.75
CA ALA A 65 -7.58 -5.09 5.59
C ALA A 65 -7.10 -5.18 4.13
N PHE A 66 -7.28 -6.34 3.50
CA PHE A 66 -6.87 -6.55 2.12
C PHE A 66 -7.78 -5.86 1.10
N ASP A 67 -9.07 -5.70 1.38
CA ASP A 67 -10.00 -4.95 0.51
C ASP A 67 -9.56 -3.47 0.42
N ILE A 68 -9.16 -2.87 1.55
CA ILE A 68 -8.58 -1.51 1.57
C ILE A 68 -7.26 -1.46 0.82
N PHE A 69 -6.38 -2.44 1.06
CA PHE A 69 -5.07 -2.50 0.40
C PHE A 69 -5.20 -2.62 -1.11
N GLU A 70 -6.04 -3.51 -1.62
CA GLU A 70 -6.27 -3.71 -3.05
C GLU A 70 -6.89 -2.47 -3.70
N LYS A 71 -7.91 -1.86 -3.06
CA LYS A 71 -8.48 -0.59 -3.54
C LYS A 71 -7.42 0.52 -3.59
N ASN A 72 -6.51 0.57 -2.62
CA ASN A 72 -5.41 1.53 -2.63
C ASN A 72 -4.42 1.27 -3.78
N GLN A 73 -4.11 0.01 -4.09
CA GLN A 73 -3.28 -0.35 -5.24
C GLN A 73 -3.92 0.08 -6.56
N GLU A 74 -5.24 -0.04 -6.70
CA GLU A 74 -5.96 0.48 -7.88
C GLU A 74 -5.84 2.00 -8.01
N ILE A 75 -5.97 2.74 -6.90
CA ILE A 75 -5.77 4.20 -6.90
C ILE A 75 -4.32 4.53 -7.29
N SER A 76 -3.32 3.83 -6.74
CA SER A 76 -1.92 4.01 -7.13
C SER A 76 -1.71 3.85 -8.64
N LYS A 77 -2.30 2.82 -9.24
CA LYS A 77 -2.20 2.56 -10.69
C LYS A 77 -2.80 3.72 -11.49
N LYS A 78 -4.03 4.13 -11.15
CA LYS A 78 -4.70 5.25 -11.81
C LYS A 78 -3.92 6.58 -11.69
N LEU A 79 -3.27 6.81 -10.54
CA LEU A 79 -2.40 7.97 -10.35
C LEU A 79 -1.09 7.87 -11.16
N GLY A 80 -0.56 6.67 -11.33
CA GLY A 80 0.62 6.39 -12.15
C GLY A 80 0.39 6.57 -13.65
N ASP A 81 -0.81 6.23 -14.13
CA ASP A 81 -1.16 6.23 -15.55
C ASP A 81 -1.39 7.64 -16.15
N ALA A 82 -1.30 8.70 -15.34
CA ALA A 82 -1.38 10.13 -15.73
C ALA A 82 -2.61 10.54 -16.58
N SER A 83 -3.62 9.66 -16.71
CA SER A 83 -4.78 9.82 -17.59
C SER A 83 -6.06 10.24 -16.86
N GLY A 84 -5.99 10.55 -15.56
CA GLY A 84 -7.17 10.90 -14.77
C GLY A 84 -7.72 12.28 -15.10
N SER A 85 -9.04 12.39 -15.20
CA SER A 85 -9.72 13.70 -15.26
C SER A 85 -9.71 14.38 -13.88
N VAL A 86 -9.97 15.69 -13.81
CA VAL A 86 -10.10 16.43 -12.54
C VAL A 86 -11.20 15.83 -11.65
N GLY A 87 -12.27 15.31 -12.25
CA GLY A 87 -13.34 14.61 -11.53
C GLY A 87 -12.85 13.31 -10.88
N ASP A 88 -12.05 12.53 -11.60
CA ASP A 88 -11.44 11.28 -11.08
C ASP A 88 -10.46 11.57 -9.94
N MET A 89 -9.71 12.67 -10.02
CA MET A 89 -8.80 13.09 -8.95
C MET A 89 -9.55 13.49 -7.67
N GLY A 90 -10.70 14.15 -7.81
CA GLY A 90 -11.56 14.53 -6.69
C GLY A 90 -12.12 13.30 -5.95
N THR A 91 -12.61 12.31 -6.69
CA THR A 91 -13.13 11.06 -6.12
C THR A 91 -12.02 10.23 -5.47
N MET A 92 -10.85 10.10 -6.11
CA MET A 92 -9.69 9.43 -5.52
C MET A 92 -9.25 10.09 -4.21
N LYS A 93 -9.26 11.42 -4.14
CA LYS A 93 -8.91 12.14 -2.90
C LYS A 93 -9.86 11.80 -1.76
N ALA A 94 -11.17 11.82 -2.02
CA ALA A 94 -12.18 11.48 -1.03
C ALA A 94 -12.04 10.01 -0.57
N ASP A 95 -11.80 9.09 -1.52
CA ASP A 95 -11.56 7.68 -1.24
C ASP A 95 -10.32 7.46 -0.36
N LEU A 96 -9.20 8.14 -0.64
CA LEU A 96 -7.99 8.05 0.17
C LEU A 96 -8.19 8.60 1.59
N GLN A 97 -8.96 9.68 1.75
CA GLN A 97 -9.32 10.21 3.07
C GLN A 97 -10.20 9.23 3.84
N LYS A 98 -11.17 8.61 3.19
CA LYS A 98 -12.02 7.57 3.79
C LYS A 98 -11.18 6.35 4.20
N GLN A 99 -10.29 5.88 3.33
CA GLN A 99 -9.37 4.78 3.65
C GLN A 99 -8.52 5.08 4.90
N MET A 100 -8.04 6.32 5.07
CA MET A 100 -7.31 6.72 6.28
C MET A 100 -8.13 6.52 7.58
N THR A 101 -9.42 6.83 7.54
CA THR A 101 -10.33 6.58 8.67
C THR A 101 -10.57 5.08 8.86
N ASP A 102 -10.94 4.37 7.79
CA ASP A 102 -11.21 2.93 7.83
C ASP A 102 -9.98 2.13 8.33
N ILE A 103 -8.76 2.55 7.95
CA ILE A 103 -7.49 1.96 8.42
C ILE A 103 -7.32 2.16 9.92
N LYS A 104 -7.56 3.36 10.45
CA LYS A 104 -7.43 3.62 11.90
C LYS A 104 -8.40 2.74 12.70
N ASP A 105 -9.64 2.65 12.24
CA ASP A 105 -10.67 1.84 12.88
C ASP A 105 -10.32 0.34 12.85
N LEU A 106 -9.83 -0.16 11.71
CA LEU A 106 -9.38 -1.55 11.59
C LEU A 106 -8.12 -1.83 12.41
N LEU A 107 -7.12 -0.93 12.41
CA LEU A 107 -5.94 -1.09 13.25
C LEU A 107 -6.31 -1.14 14.75
N GLY A 108 -7.33 -0.40 15.18
CA GLY A 108 -7.90 -0.53 16.52
C GLY A 108 -8.48 -1.91 16.83
N LYS A 109 -9.01 -2.62 15.82
CA LYS A 109 -9.54 -3.99 15.92
C LYS A 109 -8.46 -5.08 15.81
N SER A 110 -7.22 -4.73 15.45
CA SER A 110 -6.13 -5.70 15.27
C SER A 110 -5.84 -6.54 16.50
N LYS A 111 -5.94 -5.94 17.70
CA LYS A 111 -5.77 -6.65 18.98
C LYS A 111 -6.82 -7.74 19.16
N ALA A 112 -8.10 -7.40 18.95
CA ALA A 112 -9.19 -8.36 19.06
C ALA A 112 -9.06 -9.51 18.04
N ALA A 113 -8.63 -9.21 16.81
CA ALA A 113 -8.35 -10.24 15.81
C ALA A 113 -7.16 -11.13 16.21
N GLY A 114 -6.11 -10.55 16.80
CA GLY A 114 -4.97 -11.28 17.35
C GLY A 114 -5.36 -12.19 18.52
N ASP A 115 -6.19 -11.71 19.43
CA ASP A 115 -6.72 -12.50 20.55
C ASP A 115 -7.60 -13.66 20.04
N ALA A 116 -8.44 -13.41 19.04
CA ALA A 116 -9.23 -14.46 18.40
C ALA A 116 -8.34 -15.52 17.72
N ALA A 117 -7.29 -15.10 17.02
CA ALA A 117 -6.30 -16.00 16.44
C ALA A 117 -5.58 -16.83 17.52
N GLY A 118 -5.24 -16.21 18.66
CA GLY A 118 -4.55 -16.85 19.78
C GLY A 118 -5.38 -17.92 20.50
N LYS A 119 -6.71 -17.86 20.41
CA LYS A 119 -7.65 -18.82 21.00
C LYS A 119 -7.91 -20.05 20.13
N LEU A 120 -7.45 -20.06 18.88
CA LEU A 120 -7.62 -21.22 18.00
C LEU A 120 -6.79 -22.43 18.46
N PRO A 121 -7.19 -23.66 18.04
CA PRO A 121 -6.39 -24.86 18.25
C PRO A 121 -4.95 -24.69 17.77
N MET A 122 -3.98 -25.36 18.41
CA MET A 122 -2.55 -25.22 18.07
C MET A 122 -2.23 -25.47 16.60
N LYS A 123 -2.97 -26.35 15.93
CA LYS A 123 -2.82 -26.62 14.49
C LYS A 123 -3.15 -25.42 13.60
N ASP A 124 -4.10 -24.58 14.00
CA ASP A 124 -4.64 -23.47 13.19
C ASP A 124 -4.11 -22.10 13.65
N LYS A 125 -3.73 -21.99 14.93
CA LYS A 125 -3.24 -20.77 15.57
C LYS A 125 -2.09 -20.10 14.82
N PRO A 126 -1.01 -20.80 14.40
CA PRO A 126 0.08 -20.17 13.65
C PRO A 126 -0.37 -19.58 12.31
N LYS A 127 -1.30 -20.24 11.61
CA LYS A 127 -1.86 -19.75 10.34
C LYS A 127 -2.66 -18.48 10.58
N ALA A 128 -3.53 -18.48 11.58
CA ALA A 128 -4.36 -17.33 11.94
C ALA A 128 -3.55 -16.12 12.41
N VAL A 129 -2.55 -16.32 13.29
CA VAL A 129 -1.67 -15.24 13.76
C VAL A 129 -0.90 -14.62 12.58
N LYS A 130 -0.39 -15.44 11.66
CA LYS A 130 0.25 -14.96 10.43
C LYS A 130 -0.72 -14.21 9.52
N ALA A 131 -1.96 -14.66 9.41
CA ALA A 131 -2.99 -13.99 8.62
C ALA A 131 -3.32 -12.60 9.20
N VAL A 132 -3.55 -12.50 10.51
CA VAL A 132 -3.75 -11.22 11.21
C VAL A 132 -2.55 -10.29 10.96
N LYS A 133 -1.32 -10.79 11.16
CA LYS A 133 -0.11 -10.00 10.90
C LYS A 133 -0.05 -9.48 9.46
N LYS A 134 -0.35 -10.32 8.47
CA LYS A 134 -0.42 -9.90 7.05
C LYS A 134 -1.47 -8.81 6.83
N GLY A 135 -2.65 -8.93 7.44
CA GLY A 135 -3.68 -7.88 7.40
C GLY A 135 -3.19 -6.57 8.01
N THR A 136 -2.54 -6.62 9.18
CA THR A 136 -1.93 -5.44 9.80
C THR A 136 -0.83 -4.83 8.94
N ASP A 137 0.03 -5.65 8.33
CA ASP A 137 1.08 -5.20 7.42
C ASP A 137 0.48 -4.50 6.17
N ALA A 138 -0.63 -5.04 5.63
CA ALA A 138 -1.34 -4.44 4.50
C ALA A 138 -1.92 -3.06 4.86
N LEU A 139 -2.60 -2.95 6.00
CA LEU A 139 -3.11 -1.67 6.51
C LEU A 139 -2.00 -0.64 6.73
N ASN A 140 -0.87 -1.05 7.32
CA ASN A 140 0.28 -0.18 7.55
C ASN A 140 0.93 0.28 6.25
N ALA A 141 1.03 -0.60 5.24
CA ALA A 141 1.53 -0.24 3.93
C ALA A 141 0.61 0.82 3.27
N THR A 142 -0.71 0.59 3.31
CA THR A 142 -1.68 1.56 2.80
C THR A 142 -1.65 2.88 3.57
N GLN A 143 -1.53 2.86 4.89
CA GLN A 143 -1.46 4.08 5.69
C GLN A 143 -0.26 4.96 5.30
N LYS A 144 0.89 4.34 5.02
CA LYS A 144 2.11 5.02 4.57
C LYS A 144 2.00 5.54 3.12
N ALA A 145 1.16 4.89 2.30
CA ALA A 145 0.92 5.24 0.92
C ALA A 145 0.13 6.54 0.72
N ILE A 146 -0.94 6.66 1.49
CA ILE A 146 -1.98 7.69 1.31
C ILE A 146 -1.40 9.11 1.24
N PRO A 147 -0.48 9.54 2.11
CA PRO A 147 0.08 10.89 2.04
C PRO A 147 0.75 11.20 0.69
N GLY A 148 1.56 10.26 0.16
CA GLY A 148 2.23 10.44 -1.13
C GLY A 148 1.24 10.46 -2.29
N GLN A 149 0.20 9.63 -2.24
CA GLN A 149 -0.87 9.62 -3.25
C GLN A 149 -1.67 10.94 -3.24
N LEU A 150 -1.96 11.49 -2.06
CA LEU A 150 -2.62 12.79 -1.92
C LEU A 150 -1.76 13.94 -2.49
N GLU A 151 -0.44 13.89 -2.29
CA GLU A 151 0.48 14.86 -2.91
C GLU A 151 0.52 14.74 -4.44
N MET A 152 0.48 13.52 -4.98
CA MET A 152 0.39 13.30 -6.42
C MET A 152 -0.89 13.88 -6.99
N ILE A 153 -2.04 13.63 -6.35
CA ILE A 153 -3.33 14.21 -6.74
C ILE A 153 -3.25 15.73 -6.77
N LYS A 154 -2.70 16.35 -5.71
CA LYS A 154 -2.54 17.81 -5.62
C LYS A 154 -1.68 18.36 -6.76
N THR A 155 -0.59 17.66 -7.07
CA THR A 155 0.36 18.06 -8.12
C THR A 155 -0.23 17.90 -9.52
N GLN A 156 -0.95 16.82 -9.79
CA GLN A 156 -1.59 16.57 -11.09
C GLN A 156 -2.78 17.52 -11.31
N SER A 157 -3.58 17.78 -10.28
CA SER A 157 -4.67 18.76 -10.32
C SER A 157 -4.18 20.18 -10.62
N ALA A 158 -2.96 20.53 -10.20
CA ALA A 158 -2.35 21.83 -10.48
C ALA A 158 -1.78 21.96 -11.90
N LYS A 159 -1.51 20.84 -12.59
CA LYS A 159 -1.01 20.82 -13.98
C LYS A 159 -2.11 20.76 -15.04
N GLY A 160 -3.31 20.32 -14.66
CA GLY A 160 -4.49 20.28 -15.52
C GLY A 160 -5.33 21.57 -15.52
N LYS A 161 -4.86 22.62 -14.84
CA LYS A 161 -5.34 24.00 -14.97
C LYS A 161 -4.42 24.77 -15.91
#